data_AF-A0A528F7Q5-F1
#
_entry.id   AF-A0A528F7Q5-F1
#
_cell.length_a   1.000
_cell.length_b   1.000
_cell.length_c   1.000
_cell.angle_alpha   90.00
_cell.angle_beta   90.00
_cell.angle_gamma   90.00
#
_symmetry.space_group_name_H-M   'P 1'
#
loop_
_entity.id
_entity.type
_entity.pdbx_description
1 polymer ?
#
loop_
_entity_poly.entity_id
_entity_poly.type
_entity_poly.pdbx_seq_one_letter_code
_entity_poly.pdbx_strand_id
1 'polypeptide(L)' 'RAAEPDIAIPVFDRSMELSRAAASIIAADTKFILVEGNYLLLDEEPWSRLAPLFDFSIFVDVPRAELERR' A
#
# COMPACT_ATOMS: atom_id res chain seq x y z
N ARG A 1 -17.95 4.64 -21.73
CA ARG A 1 -16.78 4.73 -20.85
C ARG A 1 -15.87 3.57 -21.22
N ALA A 2 -14.62 3.81 -21.60
CA ALA A 2 -13.67 2.70 -21.77
C ALA A 2 -13.51 2.02 -20.41
N ALA A 3 -13.45 0.69 -20.38
CA ALA A 3 -13.07 -0.02 -19.17
C ALA A 3 -11.65 0.43 -18.79
N GLU A 4 -11.42 0.71 -17.51
CA GLU A 4 -10.06 0.95 -17.03
C GLU A 4 -9.21 -0.31 -17.30
N PRO A 5 -7.92 -0.18 -17.63
CA PRO A 5 -7.08 -1.33 -17.92
C PRO A 5 -6.64 -2.05 -16.63
N ASP A 6 -6.35 -3.34 -16.75
CA ASP A 6 -5.68 -4.10 -15.69
C ASP A 6 -4.30 -3.49 -15.38
N ILE A 7 -3.95 -3.40 -14.09
CA ILE A 7 -2.72 -2.76 -13.62
C ILE A 7 -1.77 -3.79 -13.04
N ALA A 8 -0.56 -3.87 -13.60
CA ALA A 8 0.49 -4.71 -13.06
C ALA A 8 1.25 -4.00 -11.92
N ILE A 9 1.39 -4.68 -10.78
CA ILE A 9 2.08 -4.18 -9.60
C ILE A 9 3.30 -5.05 -9.26
N PRO A 10 4.35 -4.48 -8.64
CA PRO A 10 5.44 -5.26 -8.11
C PRO A 10 5.01 -6.01 -6.84
N VAL A 11 5.64 -7.16 -6.58
CA VAL A 11 5.50 -7.90 -5.32
C VAL A 11 6.88 -8.06 -4.71
N PHE A 12 7.02 -7.71 -3.42
CA PHE A 12 8.26 -7.95 -2.69
C PHE A 12 8.32 -9.38 -2.19
N ASP A 13 9.26 -10.16 -2.72
CA ASP A 13 9.47 -11.56 -2.35
C ASP A 13 10.37 -11.64 -1.12
N ARG A 14 9.78 -12.01 0.02
CA ARG A 14 10.50 -12.13 1.30
C ARG A 14 11.46 -13.31 1.37
N SER A 15 11.32 -14.31 0.50
CA SER A 15 12.25 -15.45 0.44
C SER A 15 13.55 -15.11 -0.29
N MET A 16 13.48 -14.15 -1.21
CA MET A 16 14.58 -13.73 -2.07
C MET A 16 15.06 -12.29 -1.79
N GLU A 17 14.42 -11.60 -0.85
CA GLU A 17 14.67 -10.19 -0.48
C GLU A 17 14.67 -9.22 -1.68
N LEU A 18 13.83 -9.47 -2.68
CA LEU A 18 13.81 -8.68 -3.92
C LEU A 18 12.40 -8.32 -4.38
N SER A 19 12.30 -7.19 -5.08
CA SER A 19 11.06 -6.75 -5.73
C SER A 19 10.92 -7.38 -7.12
N ARG A 20 9.88 -8.18 -7.32
CA ARG A 20 9.54 -8.77 -8.61
C ARG A 20 8.57 -7.85 -9.34
N ALA A 21 9.01 -7.22 -10.42
CA ALA A 21 8.17 -6.35 -11.23
C ALA A 21 7.01 -7.13 -11.87
N ALA A 22 5.83 -6.50 -11.98
CA ALA A 22 4.62 -7.06 -12.59
C ALA A 22 4.22 -8.44 -12.05
N ALA A 23 4.54 -8.74 -10.80
CA ALA A 23 4.31 -10.05 -10.20
C ALA A 23 2.87 -10.27 -9.74
N SER A 24 2.03 -9.22 -9.74
CA SER A 24 0.59 -9.32 -9.49
C SER A 24 -0.17 -8.36 -10.40
N ILE A 25 -1.43 -8.70 -10.70
CA ILE A 25 -2.35 -7.89 -11.50
C ILE A 25 -3.53 -7.46 -10.64
N ILE A 26 -3.84 -6.18 -10.66
CA ILE A 26 -5.10 -5.62 -10.18
C ILE A 26 -6.04 -5.57 -11.37
N ALA A 27 -7.10 -6.36 -11.32
CA ALA A 27 -8.11 -6.39 -12.38
C ALA A 27 -8.91 -5.08 -12.40
N ALA A 28 -9.34 -4.65 -13.57
CA ALA A 28 -10.12 -3.44 -13.79
C ALA A 28 -11.44 -3.37 -13.01
N ASP A 29 -12.00 -4.53 -12.61
CA ASP A 29 -13.22 -4.65 -11.83
C ASP A 29 -12.99 -4.71 -10.31
N THR A 30 -11.73 -4.59 -9.87
CA THR A 30 -11.36 -4.53 -8.44
C THR A 30 -11.98 -3.29 -7.81
N LYS A 31 -12.90 -3.50 -6.87
CA LYS A 31 -13.65 -2.41 -6.23
C LYS A 31 -12.92 -1.74 -5.06
N PHE A 32 -12.06 -2.50 -4.37
CA PHE A 32 -11.39 -2.06 -3.16
C PHE A 32 -9.94 -2.50 -3.17
N ILE A 33 -9.05 -1.58 -2.82
CA ILE A 33 -7.62 -1.83 -2.66
C ILE A 33 -7.26 -1.42 -1.23
N LEU A 34 -6.71 -2.37 -0.45
CA LEU A 34 -6.13 -2.07 0.85
C LEU A 34 -4.63 -1.92 0.69
N VAL A 35 -4.10 -0.74 1.05
CA VAL A 35 -2.67 -0.46 1.04
C VAL A 35 -2.18 -0.39 2.49
N GLU A 36 -1.12 -1.13 2.79
CA GLU A 36 -0.50 -1.19 4.12
C GLU A 36 0.94 -0.66 4.06
N GLY A 37 1.35 0.13 5.05
CA GLY A 37 2.72 0.60 5.16
C GLY A 37 2.88 1.71 6.19
N ASN A 38 4.12 1.91 6.65
CA ASN A 38 4.43 2.83 7.74
C ASN A 38 4.37 4.31 7.33
N TYR A 39 4.61 4.62 6.05
CA TYR A 39 4.77 6.01 5.56
C TYR A 39 3.54 6.54 4.82
N LEU A 40 2.45 5.76 4.73
CA LEU A 40 1.28 6.13 3.91
C LEU A 40 0.59 7.42 4.37
N LEU A 41 0.72 7.77 5.66
CA LEU A 41 0.15 8.96 6.28
C LEU A 41 1.23 9.91 6.85
N LEU A 42 2.49 9.75 6.43
CA LEU A 42 3.57 10.63 6.86
C LEU A 42 3.46 11.99 6.16
N ASP A 43 3.39 13.07 6.93
CA ASP A 43 3.29 14.45 6.44
C ASP A 43 4.66 15.04 6.05
N GLU A 44 5.42 14.30 5.25
CA GLU A 44 6.73 14.69 4.73
C GLU A 44 6.88 14.28 3.27
N GLU A 45 7.51 15.10 2.43
CA GLU A 45 7.76 14.76 1.03
C GLU A 45 8.74 13.57 0.90
N PRO A 46 8.52 12.65 -0.06
CA PRO A 46 7.45 12.64 -1.07
C PRO A 46 6.14 11.98 -0.60
N TRP A 47 6.08 11.53 0.64
CA TRP A 47 5.02 10.67 1.19
C TRP A 47 3.69 11.40 1.42
N SER A 48 3.76 12.68 1.78
CA SER A 48 2.63 13.62 1.86
C SER A 48 1.72 13.58 0.62
N ARG A 49 2.28 13.27 -0.55
CA ARG A 49 1.55 13.16 -1.83
C ARG A 49 0.63 11.94 -1.93
N LEU A 50 0.75 10.96 -1.02
CA LEU A 50 -0.07 9.75 -1.01
C LEU A 50 -1.43 9.97 -0.38
N ALA A 51 -1.54 10.82 0.65
CA ALA A 51 -2.78 11.01 1.40
C ALA A 51 -3.99 11.36 0.51
N PRO A 52 -3.88 12.24 -0.51
CA PRO A 52 -5.00 12.55 -1.41
C PRO A 52 -5.43 11.39 -2.35
N LEU A 53 -4.65 10.30 -2.43
CA LEU A 53 -4.97 9.14 -3.28
C LEU A 53 -5.87 8.12 -2.60
N PHE A 54 -6.11 8.26 -1.30
CA PHE A 54 -6.92 7.32 -0.51
C PHE A 54 -8.29 7.90 -0.18
N ASP A 55 -9.35 7.15 -0.44
CA ASP A 55 -10.72 7.51 -0.03
C ASP A 55 -10.91 7.44 1.48
N PHE A 56 -10.17 6.54 2.14
CA PHE A 56 -10.25 6.27 3.57
C PHE A 56 -8.89 5.80 4.10
N SER A 57 -8.53 6.24 5.30
CA SER A 57 -7.27 5.88 5.94
C SER A 57 -7.49 5.42 7.39
N ILE A 58 -6.65 4.46 7.81
CA ILE A 58 -6.63 3.92 9.17
C ILE A 58 -5.22 4.10 9.71
N PHE A 59 -5.10 4.69 10.89
CA PHE A 59 -3.85 4.70 11.67
C PHE A 59 -4.02 3.81 12.89
N VAL A 60 -3.10 2.86 13.06
CA VAL A 60 -3.10 1.94 14.20
C VAL A 60 -2.30 2.59 15.32
N ASP A 61 -2.99 3.30 16.20
CA ASP A 61 -2.38 3.92 17.39
C ASP A 61 -2.29 2.92 18.54
N VAL A 62 -1.06 2.54 18.87
CA VAL A 62 -0.76 1.51 19.87
C VAL A 62 0.38 2.01 20.77
N PRO A 63 0.27 1.87 22.11
CA PRO A 63 1.36 2.27 23.00
C PRO A 63 2.67 1.56 22.66
N ARG A 64 3.80 2.28 22.72
CA ARG A 64 5.12 1.74 22.37
C ARG A 64 5.47 0.45 23.12
N ALA A 65 5.10 0.35 24.40
CA ALA A 65 5.33 -0.84 25.20
C ALA A 65 4.59 -2.09 24.70
N GLU A 66 3.45 -1.94 24.00
CA GLU A 66 2.76 -3.05 23.34
C GLU A 66 3.49 -3.49 22.08
N LEU A 67 4.01 -2.53 21.30
CA LEU A 67 4.76 -2.82 20.07
C LEU A 67 6.05 -3.59 20.37
N GLU A 68 6.78 -3.22 21.43
CA GLU A 68 8.03 -3.88 21.83
C GLU A 68 7.84 -5.30 22.38
N ARG A 69 6.62 -5.68 22.78
CA ARG A 69 6.34 -7.00 23.35
C ARG A 69 6.13 -8.08 22.28
N ARG A 70 5.91 -7.72 21.02
CA ARG A 70 5.59 -8.63 19.90
C ARG A 70 6.77 -8.78 18.96
#